data_AF-A0AAJ8MZ22-F1
#
_entry.id   AF-A0AAJ8MZ22-F1
#
_cell.length_a   1.000
_cell.length_b   1.000
_cell.length_c   1.000
_cell.angle_alpha   90.00
_cell.angle_beta   90.00
_cell.angle_gamma   90.00
#
_symmetry.space_group_name_H-M   'P 1'
#
loop_
_entity.id
_entity.type
_entity.pdbx_description
1 polymer ?
#
loop_
_entity_poly.entity_id
_entity_poly.type
_entity_poly.pdbx_seq_one_letter_code
_entity_poly.pdbx_strand_id
1 'polypeptide(L)'
;MAISDGVNLLLLIELAAVVIGASAFLFYWNRLLASVTAFLIRLYTWRTYNAYITIGSLQLSPLAGRISFRNVEYHSSNVSVRALHGHITWRYWKVRIRQESDSQSTNTKRNKLPCRISMFAEGVEGFIYNRTPAYDAIVERMKKHETEEMDVKDTPRTSDESEPPLRARFRNIKKTSTRGSSTGADTSENGRRKHVVSELPAQVKPVAKTPVDGVNWFREALPLELRIVTGSIVLGSDATPMVLIGDFGQAEGTLEVTDSRSSLDLYKMTTNLTFHDAKVLTRTNVDYSGPLLSHGKKTYDELLKRQHEIAQRPPSAISVFTGFHLLAKQFAFLHDPKFSSPPVAGLPTDRVWKGLARYRQPEEGAPKSTRREEREYAKVTSLMEAPKLDLTYYADTPGALLVWWN
;
A
#
# COMPACT_ATOMS: atom_id res chain seq x y z
N MET A 1 -77.44 3.19 -22.49
CA MET A 1 -76.39 3.97 -21.82
C MET A 1 -75.23 3.02 -21.57
N ALA A 2 -74.27 2.97 -22.49
CA ALA A 2 -73.14 2.04 -22.44
C ALA A 2 -71.86 2.87 -22.60
N ILE A 3 -71.21 3.16 -21.48
CA ILE A 3 -69.91 3.80 -21.46
C ILE A 3 -68.90 2.68 -21.71
N SER A 4 -68.40 2.57 -22.94
CA SER A 4 -67.28 1.68 -23.23
C SER A 4 -66.01 2.37 -22.74
N ASP A 5 -65.67 2.18 -21.46
CA ASP A 5 -64.42 2.63 -20.84
C ASP A 5 -63.23 1.82 -21.41
N GLY A 6 -62.91 2.10 -22.68
CA GLY A 6 -61.72 1.61 -23.33
C GLY A 6 -60.50 2.21 -22.64
N VAL A 7 -59.82 1.40 -21.84
CA VAL A 7 -58.58 1.82 -21.16
C VAL A 7 -57.61 2.36 -22.20
N ASN A 8 -57.24 3.64 -22.06
CA ASN A 8 -56.32 4.32 -22.97
C ASN A 8 -54.95 3.63 -22.92
N LEU A 9 -54.71 2.73 -23.87
CA LEU A 9 -53.55 1.83 -23.89
C LEU A 9 -52.22 2.60 -23.95
N LEU A 10 -52.22 3.80 -24.54
CA LEU A 10 -51.10 4.73 -24.52
C LEU A 10 -50.79 5.25 -23.10
N LEU A 11 -51.80 5.68 -22.33
CA LEU A 11 -51.62 6.10 -20.94
C LEU A 11 -51.17 4.93 -20.04
N LEU A 12 -51.61 3.71 -20.33
CA LEU A 12 -51.16 2.51 -19.61
C LEU A 12 -49.68 2.21 -19.88
N ILE A 13 -49.22 2.36 -21.13
CA ILE A 13 -47.81 2.22 -21.50
C ILE A 13 -46.96 3.34 -20.86
N GLU A 14 -47.42 4.59 -20.89
CA GLU A 14 -46.73 5.71 -20.24
C GLU A 14 -46.62 5.51 -18.72
N LEU A 15 -47.71 5.09 -18.05
CA LEU A 15 -47.70 4.75 -16.63
C LEU A 15 -46.70 3.62 -16.33
N ALA A 16 -46.69 2.55 -17.13
CA ALA A 16 -45.76 1.45 -16.98
C ALA A 16 -44.30 1.90 -17.17
N ALA A 17 -44.03 2.74 -18.17
CA ALA A 17 -42.70 3.32 -18.42
C ALA A 17 -42.25 4.22 -17.25
N VAL A 18 -43.15 5.04 -16.69
CA VAL A 18 -42.87 5.86 -15.50
C VAL A 18 -42.59 4.99 -14.28
N VAL A 19 -43.33 3.92 -14.04
CA VAL A 19 -43.10 2.98 -12.93
C VAL A 19 -41.76 2.25 -13.09
N ILE A 20 -41.41 1.80 -14.30
CA ILE A 20 -40.12 1.17 -14.60
C ILE A 20 -38.98 2.19 -14.44
N GLY A 21 -39.13 3.42 -14.94
CA GLY A 21 -38.14 4.49 -14.79
C GLY A 21 -37.92 4.91 -13.33
N ALA A 22 -38.99 5.08 -12.57
CA ALA A 22 -38.93 5.45 -11.15
C ALA A 22 -38.32 4.33 -10.29
N SER A 23 -38.69 3.07 -10.53
CA SER A 23 -38.07 1.93 -9.82
C SER A 23 -36.60 1.76 -10.20
N ALA A 24 -36.24 1.88 -11.49
CA ALA A 24 -34.85 1.89 -11.93
C ALA A 24 -34.04 3.01 -11.27
N PHE A 25 -34.58 4.23 -11.18
CA PHE A 25 -33.95 5.34 -10.48
C PHE A 25 -33.77 5.03 -8.98
N LEU A 26 -34.83 4.67 -8.27
CA LEU A 26 -34.78 4.43 -6.82
C LEU A 26 -33.80 3.31 -6.42
N PHE A 27 -33.73 2.22 -7.18
CA PHE A 27 -32.86 1.08 -6.86
C PHE A 27 -31.44 1.21 -7.43
N TYR A 28 -31.26 1.74 -8.64
CA TYR A 28 -29.97 1.71 -9.33
C TYR A 28 -29.21 3.04 -9.34
N TRP A 29 -29.84 4.19 -9.04
CA TRP A 29 -29.15 5.50 -9.05
C TRP A 29 -27.91 5.53 -8.17
N ASN A 30 -28.00 5.03 -6.93
CA ASN A 30 -26.86 4.97 -6.01
C ASN A 30 -25.72 4.05 -6.49
N ARG A 31 -26.03 3.06 -7.34
CA ARG A 31 -25.04 2.13 -7.93
C ARG A 31 -24.44 2.70 -9.21
N LEU A 32 -25.23 3.39 -10.02
CA LEU A 32 -24.76 4.13 -11.20
C LEU A 32 -23.81 5.26 -10.77
N LEU A 33 -24.21 6.05 -9.78
CA LEU A 33 -23.40 7.14 -9.22
C LEU A 33 -22.09 6.62 -8.61
N ALA A 34 -22.11 5.46 -7.94
CA ALA A 34 -20.90 4.77 -7.49
C ALA A 34 -19.99 4.34 -8.64
N SER A 35 -20.55 3.74 -9.69
CA SER A 35 -19.81 3.28 -10.87
C SER A 35 -19.12 4.44 -11.60
N VAL A 36 -19.84 5.53 -11.84
CA VAL A 36 -19.31 6.76 -12.45
C VAL A 36 -18.21 7.37 -11.57
N THR A 37 -18.44 7.49 -10.27
CA THR A 37 -17.44 8.04 -9.34
C THR A 37 -16.19 7.17 -9.28
N ALA A 38 -16.34 5.85 -9.20
CA ALA A 38 -15.23 4.90 -9.24
C ALA A 38 -14.46 4.96 -10.58
N PHE A 39 -15.14 5.13 -11.71
CA PHE A 39 -14.51 5.30 -13.01
C PHE A 39 -13.67 6.58 -13.09
N LEU A 40 -14.20 7.72 -12.64
CA LEU A 40 -13.45 8.99 -12.58
C LEU A 40 -12.23 8.89 -11.65
N ILE A 41 -12.40 8.29 -10.47
CA ILE A 41 -11.32 8.07 -9.52
C ILE A 41 -10.25 7.13 -10.11
N ARG A 42 -10.64 6.03 -10.78
CA ARG A 42 -9.70 5.13 -11.47
C ARG A 42 -8.89 5.86 -12.55
N LEU A 43 -9.54 6.68 -13.37
CA LEU A 43 -8.87 7.40 -14.45
C LEU A 43 -7.74 8.31 -13.94
N TYR A 44 -7.94 8.93 -12.77
CA TYR A 44 -6.92 9.72 -12.08
C TYR A 44 -5.87 8.85 -11.36
N THR A 45 -6.34 7.90 -10.55
CA THR A 45 -5.50 7.10 -9.64
C THR A 45 -4.58 6.15 -10.39
N TRP A 46 -5.04 5.59 -11.51
CA TRP A 46 -4.24 4.71 -12.37
C TRP A 46 -2.99 5.42 -12.90
N ARG A 47 -3.11 6.67 -13.36
CA ARG A 47 -1.99 7.45 -13.92
C ARG A 47 -0.92 7.83 -12.89
N THR A 48 -1.31 8.01 -11.64
CA THR A 48 -0.42 8.60 -10.62
C THR A 48 0.12 7.55 -9.64
N TYR A 49 -0.72 6.59 -9.24
CA TYR A 49 -0.43 5.66 -8.14
C TYR A 49 -0.57 4.18 -8.53
N ASN A 50 -1.01 3.86 -9.75
CA ASN A 50 -1.34 2.50 -10.20
C ASN A 50 -2.31 1.74 -9.27
N ALA A 51 -3.15 2.46 -8.51
CA ALA A 51 -4.11 1.86 -7.59
C ALA A 51 -5.52 1.81 -8.22
N TYR A 52 -6.25 0.75 -7.87
CA TYR A 52 -7.57 0.41 -8.42
C TYR A 52 -8.63 0.46 -7.31
N ILE A 53 -9.71 1.20 -7.55
CA ILE A 53 -10.74 1.48 -6.54
C ILE A 53 -12.09 0.95 -7.00
N THR A 54 -12.78 0.16 -6.18
CA THR A 54 -14.15 -0.29 -6.40
C THR A 54 -15.08 0.37 -5.38
N ILE A 55 -16.31 0.66 -5.78
CA ILE A 55 -17.36 1.24 -4.92
C ILE A 55 -18.66 0.53 -5.28
N GLY A 56 -19.26 -0.18 -4.34
CA GLY A 56 -20.50 -0.93 -4.56
C GLY A 56 -21.74 -0.03 -4.69
N SER A 57 -21.88 0.93 -3.78
CA SER A 57 -22.93 1.97 -3.84
C SER A 57 -22.51 3.24 -3.13
N LEU A 58 -22.98 4.39 -3.61
CA LEU A 58 -22.62 5.72 -3.13
C LEU A 58 -23.90 6.57 -3.07
N GLN A 59 -24.17 7.12 -1.88
CA GLN A 59 -25.35 7.94 -1.61
C GLN A 59 -24.87 9.32 -1.14
N LEU A 60 -25.21 10.35 -1.92
CA LEU A 60 -24.93 11.74 -1.57
C LEU A 60 -26.12 12.32 -0.81
N SER A 61 -25.84 13.09 0.25
CA SER A 61 -26.85 13.81 1.04
C SER A 61 -26.36 15.24 1.28
N PRO A 62 -26.48 16.13 0.27
CA PRO A 62 -25.84 17.45 0.28
C PRO A 62 -26.28 18.33 1.44
N LEU A 63 -27.58 18.32 1.77
CA LEU A 63 -28.12 19.09 2.90
C LEU A 63 -27.45 18.71 4.22
N ALA A 64 -27.19 17.42 4.45
CA ALA A 64 -26.48 16.90 5.62
C ALA A 64 -24.95 16.88 5.44
N GLY A 65 -24.41 17.38 4.33
CA GLY A 65 -22.98 17.33 3.98
C GLY A 65 -22.38 15.91 3.97
N ARG A 66 -23.21 14.87 3.81
CA ARG A 66 -22.82 13.48 4.05
C ARG A 66 -22.71 12.69 2.74
N ILE A 67 -21.59 11.99 2.58
CA ILE A 67 -21.30 11.07 1.47
C ILE A 67 -21.24 9.67 2.09
N SER A 68 -22.28 8.87 1.91
CA SER A 68 -22.35 7.49 2.46
C SER A 68 -21.97 6.48 1.39
N PHE A 69 -21.13 5.51 1.73
CA PHE A 69 -20.63 4.49 0.81
C PHE A 69 -20.87 3.08 1.36
N ARG A 70 -20.96 2.10 0.46
CA ARG A 70 -20.97 0.66 0.79
C ARG A 70 -20.06 -0.12 -0.14
N ASN A 71 -19.38 -1.12 0.40
CA ASN A 71 -18.39 -1.97 -0.27
C ASN A 71 -17.41 -1.12 -1.08
N VAL A 72 -16.61 -0.31 -0.37
CA VAL A 72 -15.47 0.38 -0.95
C VAL A 72 -14.27 -0.54 -0.84
N GLU A 73 -13.55 -0.69 -1.94
CA GLU A 73 -12.34 -1.49 -2.02
C GLU A 73 -11.25 -0.67 -2.70
N TYR A 74 -10.06 -0.69 -2.14
CA TYR A 74 -8.87 0.00 -2.62
C TYR A 74 -7.78 -1.06 -2.77
N HIS A 75 -7.22 -1.21 -3.97
CA HIS A 75 -6.08 -2.09 -4.22
C HIS A 75 -4.90 -1.28 -4.74
N SER A 76 -3.81 -1.31 -3.99
CA SER A 76 -2.47 -0.86 -4.37
C SER A 76 -1.57 -2.09 -4.59
N SER A 77 -0.38 -1.88 -5.16
CA SER A 77 0.65 -2.91 -5.34
C SER A 77 1.11 -3.58 -4.02
N ASN A 78 0.99 -2.86 -2.90
CA ASN A 78 1.50 -3.23 -1.59
C ASN A 78 0.44 -3.36 -0.49
N VAL A 79 -0.77 -2.82 -0.70
CA VAL A 79 -1.87 -2.76 0.28
C VAL A 79 -3.22 -2.89 -0.42
N SER A 80 -4.11 -3.75 0.09
CA SER A 80 -5.55 -3.70 -0.20
C SER A 80 -6.31 -3.24 1.03
N VAL A 81 -7.31 -2.37 0.89
CA VAL A 81 -8.20 -1.94 1.99
C VAL A 81 -9.64 -2.09 1.54
N ARG A 82 -10.47 -2.74 2.36
CA ARG A 82 -11.91 -2.88 2.15
C ARG A 82 -12.67 -2.24 3.31
N ALA A 83 -13.79 -1.60 3.02
CA ALA A 83 -14.73 -1.08 4.02
C ALA A 83 -16.16 -1.46 3.61
N LEU A 84 -16.87 -2.20 4.48
CA LEU A 84 -18.21 -2.71 4.20
C LEU A 84 -19.24 -1.59 4.07
N HIS A 85 -19.23 -0.64 5.01
CA HIS A 85 -19.99 0.60 4.88
C HIS A 85 -19.34 1.73 5.65
N GLY A 86 -19.76 2.96 5.34
CA GLY A 86 -19.24 4.13 6.01
C GLY A 86 -19.86 5.41 5.46
N HIS A 87 -19.44 6.53 6.03
CA HIS A 87 -19.82 7.83 5.55
C HIS A 87 -18.78 8.89 5.91
N ILE A 88 -18.55 9.82 5.00
CA ILE A 88 -17.77 11.03 5.21
C ILE A 88 -18.75 12.18 5.39
N THR A 89 -18.70 12.86 6.54
CA THR A 89 -19.51 14.04 6.83
C THR A 89 -18.64 15.28 6.77
N TRP A 90 -18.94 16.17 5.83
CA TRP A 90 -18.40 17.53 5.79
C TRP A 90 -19.38 18.47 6.50
N ARG A 91 -18.99 18.92 7.69
CA ARG A 91 -19.82 19.76 8.58
C ARG A 91 -19.71 21.24 8.23
N TYR A 92 -20.00 21.60 6.98
CA TYR A 92 -19.82 22.96 6.43
C TYR A 92 -20.59 24.05 7.21
N TRP A 93 -21.70 23.69 7.86
CA TRP A 93 -22.52 24.59 8.67
C TRP A 93 -21.93 24.96 10.04
N LYS A 94 -20.84 24.31 10.48
CA LYS A 94 -20.19 24.63 11.75
C LYS A 94 -19.20 25.79 11.57
N VAL A 95 -19.60 26.98 12.00
CA VAL A 95 -18.77 28.21 11.96
C VAL A 95 -17.49 28.07 12.78
N ARG A 96 -17.59 27.51 14.00
CA ARG A 96 -16.43 27.26 14.87
C ARG A 96 -16.03 25.77 14.83
N ILE A 97 -14.91 25.52 14.16
CA ILE A 97 -14.23 24.22 14.09
C ILE A 97 -12.90 24.28 14.85
N ARG A 98 -12.29 23.12 15.10
CA ARG A 98 -10.89 23.06 15.56
C ARG A 98 -9.94 23.58 14.47
N GLN A 99 -8.99 24.42 14.86
CA GLN A 99 -7.90 24.90 13.99
C GLN A 99 -6.55 24.33 14.44
N GLU A 100 -5.55 24.39 13.57
CA GLU A 100 -4.16 23.97 13.83
C GLU A 100 -3.56 24.57 15.11
N SER A 101 -3.85 25.84 15.40
CA SER A 101 -3.41 26.54 16.61
C SER A 101 -4.13 26.11 17.90
N ASP A 102 -5.35 25.56 17.78
CA ASP A 102 -6.09 25.03 18.92
C ASP A 102 -5.48 23.72 19.42
N SER A 103 -5.02 22.85 18.51
CA SER A 103 -4.40 21.56 18.81
C SER A 103 -3.11 21.65 19.62
N GLN A 104 -2.32 22.70 19.42
CA GLN A 104 -1.12 22.97 20.24
C GLN A 104 -1.46 23.62 21.59
N SER A 105 -2.70 24.06 21.80
CA SER A 105 -3.09 24.74 23.03
C SER A 105 -3.30 23.75 24.18
N THR A 106 -2.83 24.12 25.37
CA THR A 106 -3.07 23.37 26.63
C THR A 106 -4.53 23.42 27.09
N ASN A 107 -5.41 24.10 26.36
CA ASN A 107 -6.79 24.36 26.78
C ASN A 107 -7.74 23.24 26.34
N THR A 108 -8.15 22.41 27.29
CA THR A 108 -9.07 21.28 27.08
C THR A 108 -10.40 21.65 26.41
N LYS A 109 -10.84 22.92 26.49
CA LYS A 109 -12.07 23.37 25.79
C LYS A 109 -11.85 23.55 24.28
N ARG A 110 -10.65 23.98 23.86
CA ARG A 110 -10.27 24.09 22.44
C ARG A 110 -10.08 22.69 21.82
N ASN A 111 -9.47 21.78 22.57
CA ASN A 111 -9.31 20.36 22.18
C ASN A 111 -10.62 19.53 22.19
N LYS A 112 -11.76 20.16 22.51
CA LYS A 112 -13.12 19.59 22.34
C LYS A 112 -13.90 20.20 21.17
N LEU A 113 -13.30 21.11 20.40
CA LEU A 113 -13.93 21.65 19.19
C LEU A 113 -14.05 20.55 18.12
N PRO A 114 -15.15 20.56 17.35
CA PRO A 114 -15.42 19.54 16.33
C PRO A 114 -14.56 19.75 15.08
N CYS A 115 -14.16 18.65 14.46
CA CYS A 115 -13.51 18.64 13.16
C CYS A 115 -14.49 18.99 12.02
N ARG A 116 -13.97 19.64 10.97
CA ARG A 116 -14.72 20.02 9.75
C ARG A 116 -15.14 18.80 8.95
N ILE A 117 -14.24 17.82 8.84
CA ILE A 117 -14.51 16.53 8.21
C ILE A 117 -14.50 15.45 9.29
N SER A 118 -15.47 14.55 9.22
CA SER A 118 -15.56 13.37 10.07
C SER A 118 -15.83 12.15 9.21
N MET A 119 -14.95 11.15 9.30
CA MET A 119 -15.03 9.89 8.58
C MET A 119 -15.46 8.79 9.54
N PHE A 120 -16.59 8.16 9.24
CA PHE A 120 -17.05 6.94 9.88
C PHE A 120 -16.90 5.76 8.91
N ALA A 121 -16.38 4.64 9.37
CA ALA A 121 -16.34 3.39 8.61
C ALA A 121 -16.63 2.19 9.52
N GLU A 122 -17.21 1.14 8.97
CA GLU A 122 -17.50 -0.10 9.69
C GLU A 122 -17.06 -1.31 8.88
N GLY A 123 -16.49 -2.31 9.56
CA GLY A 123 -15.96 -3.51 8.92
C GLY A 123 -14.78 -3.17 8.00
N VAL A 124 -13.77 -2.50 8.54
CA VAL A 124 -12.56 -2.14 7.79
C VAL A 124 -11.57 -3.30 7.83
N GLU A 125 -11.19 -3.80 6.65
CA GLU A 125 -10.20 -4.86 6.48
C GLU A 125 -9.02 -4.31 5.68
N GLY A 126 -7.86 -4.17 6.31
CA GLY A 126 -6.60 -3.82 5.65
C GLY A 126 -5.73 -5.05 5.44
N PHE A 127 -5.23 -5.27 4.23
CA PHE A 127 -4.26 -6.31 3.89
C PHE A 127 -2.98 -5.65 3.40
N ILE A 128 -1.85 -5.90 4.08
CA ILE A 128 -0.56 -5.28 3.79
C ILE A 128 0.39 -6.40 3.36
N TYR A 129 0.77 -6.40 2.08
CA TYR A 129 1.59 -7.45 1.46
C TYR A 129 3.10 -7.19 1.60
N ASN A 130 3.50 -5.96 1.91
CA ASN A 130 4.89 -5.51 2.05
C ASN A 130 5.83 -5.98 0.89
N ARG A 131 5.37 -5.83 -0.36
CA ARG A 131 6.12 -6.27 -1.55
C ARG A 131 7.22 -5.27 -1.98
N THR A 132 7.27 -4.06 -1.41
CA THR A 132 8.22 -2.99 -1.80
C THR A 132 9.68 -3.44 -1.84
N PRO A 133 10.25 -4.11 -0.81
CA PRO A 133 11.66 -4.52 -0.83
C PRO A 133 12.02 -5.49 -1.97
N ALA A 134 11.04 -6.24 -2.48
CA ALA A 134 11.24 -7.12 -3.62
C ALA A 134 11.35 -6.32 -4.92
N TYR A 135 10.52 -5.30 -5.11
CA TYR A 135 10.63 -4.38 -6.24
C TYR A 135 11.94 -3.57 -6.18
N ASP A 136 12.31 -3.07 -5.01
CA ASP A 136 13.57 -2.34 -4.82
C ASP A 136 14.78 -3.22 -5.18
N ALA A 137 14.82 -4.47 -4.71
CA ALA A 137 15.88 -5.43 -5.04
C ALA A 137 15.86 -5.89 -6.51
N ILE A 138 14.76 -5.72 -7.24
CA ILE A 138 14.70 -5.95 -8.68
C ILE A 138 15.30 -4.75 -9.42
N VAL A 139 14.90 -3.52 -9.05
CA VAL A 139 15.42 -2.27 -9.62
C VAL A 139 16.91 -2.10 -9.37
N GLU A 140 17.40 -2.42 -8.17
CA GLU A 140 18.82 -2.34 -7.83
C GLU A 140 19.67 -3.30 -8.69
N ARG A 141 19.19 -4.52 -8.96
CA ARG A 141 19.87 -5.48 -9.83
C ARG A 141 19.89 -5.01 -11.29
N MET A 142 18.83 -4.37 -11.76
CA MET A 142 18.78 -3.81 -13.13
C MET A 142 19.82 -2.70 -13.29
N LYS A 143 19.87 -1.74 -12.35
CA LYS A 143 20.87 -0.67 -12.37
C LYS A 143 22.31 -1.18 -12.36
N LYS A 144 22.59 -2.25 -11.60
CA LYS A 144 23.92 -2.89 -11.58
C LYS A 144 24.26 -3.51 -12.94
N HIS A 145 23.33 -4.26 -13.55
CA HIS A 145 23.55 -4.87 -14.86
C HIS A 145 23.71 -3.83 -15.98
N GLU A 146 22.96 -2.72 -15.93
CA GLU A 146 23.14 -1.58 -16.85
C GLU A 146 24.51 -0.92 -16.69
N THR A 147 25.00 -0.76 -15.46
CA THR A 147 26.34 -0.22 -15.18
C THR A 147 27.44 -1.17 -15.67
N GLU A 148 27.31 -2.47 -15.43
CA GLU A 148 28.24 -3.51 -15.91
C GLU A 148 28.27 -3.60 -17.45
N GLU A 149 27.13 -3.43 -18.12
CA GLU A 149 27.07 -3.35 -19.60
C GLU A 149 27.73 -2.09 -20.16
N MET A 150 27.70 -0.96 -19.44
CA MET A 150 28.38 0.28 -19.84
C MET A 150 29.90 0.15 -19.71
N ASP A 151 30.42 -0.37 -18.59
CA ASP A 151 31.86 -0.60 -18.38
C ASP A 151 32.47 -1.56 -19.43
N VAL A 152 31.70 -2.58 -19.85
CA VAL A 152 32.10 -3.52 -20.92
C VAL A 152 32.07 -2.89 -22.33
N LYS A 153 31.42 -1.74 -22.49
CA LYS A 153 31.30 -1.03 -23.78
C LYS A 153 32.33 0.10 -23.95
N ASP A 154 32.76 0.70 -22.84
CA ASP A 154 33.81 1.74 -22.82
C ASP A 154 35.24 1.17 -22.76
N THR A 155 35.41 -0.15 -22.69
CA THR A 155 36.72 -0.81 -22.88
C THR A 155 37.02 -1.02 -24.38
N PRO A 156 38.07 -0.39 -24.96
CA PRO A 156 38.38 -0.56 -26.38
C PRO A 156 38.77 -2.00 -26.70
N ARG A 157 38.14 -2.60 -27.71
CA ARG A 157 38.49 -3.92 -28.21
C ARG A 157 39.81 -3.89 -28.98
N THR A 158 40.93 -4.03 -28.29
CA THR A 158 42.12 -4.64 -28.90
C THR A 158 41.88 -6.14 -29.03
N SER A 159 41.74 -6.61 -30.25
CA SER A 159 41.68 -8.03 -30.59
C SER A 159 43.05 -8.68 -30.36
N ASP A 160 43.12 -9.69 -29.51
CA ASP A 160 44.02 -10.82 -29.68
C ASP A 160 43.45 -12.05 -28.94
N GLU A 161 43.58 -13.22 -29.55
CA GLU A 161 43.12 -14.49 -28.98
C GLU A 161 44.07 -15.00 -27.89
N SER A 162 43.54 -15.27 -26.70
CA SER A 162 43.98 -16.38 -25.84
C SER A 162 43.05 -16.54 -24.65
N GLU A 163 42.57 -17.76 -24.39
CA GLU A 163 41.80 -18.05 -23.17
C GLU A 163 42.67 -17.99 -21.91
N PRO A 164 42.21 -17.35 -20.83
CA PRO A 164 42.69 -17.61 -19.47
C PRO A 164 41.67 -18.42 -18.64
N PRO A 165 42.13 -19.29 -17.73
CA PRO A 165 41.32 -20.40 -17.22
C PRO A 165 40.28 -20.04 -16.14
N LEU A 166 39.29 -20.93 -15.99
CA LEU A 166 38.14 -20.90 -15.07
C LEU A 166 38.45 -20.93 -13.54
N ARG A 167 39.54 -20.29 -13.07
CA ARG A 167 39.95 -20.26 -11.65
C ARG A 167 39.85 -18.91 -10.94
N ALA A 168 39.57 -17.80 -11.65
CA ALA A 168 39.42 -16.48 -11.01
C ALA A 168 38.08 -16.27 -10.29
N ARG A 169 37.00 -16.96 -10.71
CA ARG A 169 35.61 -16.69 -10.27
C ARG A 169 35.26 -17.00 -8.80
N PHE A 170 36.14 -17.64 -8.02
CA PHE A 170 35.84 -18.03 -6.64
C PHE A 170 36.64 -17.29 -5.54
N ARG A 171 37.55 -16.36 -5.89
CA ARG A 171 38.45 -15.74 -4.90
C ARG A 171 37.87 -14.53 -4.14
N ASN A 172 36.82 -13.90 -4.64
CA ASN A 172 36.23 -12.70 -4.00
C ASN A 172 35.04 -12.99 -3.04
N ILE A 173 34.68 -14.26 -2.81
CA ILE A 173 33.59 -14.68 -1.90
C ILE A 173 34.10 -15.07 -0.49
N LYS A 174 35.39 -14.85 -0.18
CA LYS A 174 35.94 -14.97 1.19
C LYS A 174 36.64 -13.68 1.63
N LYS A 175 35.86 -12.64 1.90
CA LYS A 175 36.30 -11.47 2.70
C LYS A 175 35.17 -10.80 3.51
N THR A 176 34.23 -11.58 4.02
CA THR A 176 33.19 -11.14 4.98
C THR A 176 33.04 -12.11 6.16
N SER A 177 34.14 -12.45 6.81
CA SER A 177 34.13 -12.86 8.23
C SER A 177 35.53 -12.87 8.85
N THR A 178 35.57 -12.40 10.10
CA THR A 178 36.59 -12.68 11.13
C THR A 178 38.06 -12.30 10.89
N ARG A 179 38.45 -11.23 11.60
CA ARG A 179 39.60 -11.15 12.53
C ARG A 179 40.97 -10.76 11.95
N GLY A 180 41.44 -9.58 12.37
CA GLY A 180 42.84 -9.16 12.31
C GLY A 180 43.35 -8.79 13.70
N SER A 181 44.51 -9.32 14.09
CA SER A 181 45.20 -9.04 15.35
C SER A 181 46.71 -9.22 15.14
N SER A 182 47.52 -8.27 15.64
CA SER A 182 49.02 -8.30 15.78
C SER A 182 49.84 -8.52 14.48
N THR A 183 51.07 -8.00 14.28
CA THR A 183 52.04 -7.20 15.07
C THR A 183 52.41 -5.88 14.32
N GLY A 184 53.28 -4.96 14.76
CA GLY A 184 53.93 -4.73 16.06
C GLY A 184 55.42 -4.34 15.98
N ALA A 185 55.75 -3.07 16.32
CA ALA A 185 57.08 -2.43 16.45
C ALA A 185 57.92 -2.26 15.15
N ASP A 186 58.71 -1.21 14.91
CA ASP A 186 58.93 0.05 15.66
C ASP A 186 59.51 1.18 14.76
N THR A 187 59.71 2.37 15.34
CA THR A 187 60.60 3.50 14.93
C THR A 187 59.90 4.80 14.49
N SER A 188 60.39 5.89 15.10
CA SER A 188 59.89 7.27 15.01
C SER A 188 60.37 8.02 13.76
N GLU A 189 59.50 8.81 13.14
CA GLU A 189 59.93 10.12 12.61
C GLU A 189 58.82 11.19 12.60
N ASN A 190 59.25 12.45 12.66
CA ASN A 190 58.46 13.60 13.11
C ASN A 190 57.73 14.29 11.93
N GLY A 191 56.45 13.96 11.72
CA GLY A 191 55.66 14.44 10.57
C GLY A 191 54.35 15.13 10.94
N ARG A 192 54.35 16.46 10.91
CA ARG A 192 53.24 17.39 11.26
C ARG A 192 51.93 17.09 10.51
N ARG A 193 51.09 16.20 11.05
CA ARG A 193 49.74 15.91 10.52
C ARG A 193 48.83 17.13 10.65
N LYS A 194 48.36 17.67 9.53
CA LYS A 194 47.22 18.59 9.51
C LYS A 194 45.98 17.80 9.96
N HIS A 195 45.34 18.24 11.03
CA HIS A 195 43.98 17.80 11.37
C HIS A 195 43.04 18.32 10.29
N VAL A 196 42.65 17.46 9.35
CA VAL A 196 41.46 17.72 8.52
C VAL A 196 40.26 17.45 9.41
N VAL A 197 39.81 18.49 10.11
CA VAL A 197 38.46 18.53 10.65
C VAL A 197 37.52 18.44 9.44
N SER A 198 36.68 17.42 9.40
CA SER A 198 35.57 17.37 8.46
C SER A 198 34.57 18.45 8.89
N GLU A 199 34.78 19.68 8.44
CA GLU A 199 33.85 20.78 8.68
C GLU A 199 32.47 20.37 8.12
N LEU A 200 31.48 20.31 9.01
CA LEU A 200 30.08 20.27 8.60
C LEU A 200 29.84 21.50 7.72
N PRO A 201 29.29 21.35 6.49
CA PRO A 201 29.12 22.47 5.58
C PRO A 201 28.30 23.57 6.24
N ALA A 202 28.82 24.80 6.15
CA ALA A 202 28.38 25.91 6.97
C ALA A 202 26.90 26.25 6.78
N GLN A 203 26.20 26.45 7.90
CA GLN A 203 25.00 27.29 8.03
C GLN A 203 24.03 27.22 6.83
N VAL A 204 23.27 26.12 6.74
CA VAL A 204 22.06 26.06 5.89
C VAL A 204 21.09 27.15 6.39
N LYS A 205 21.15 28.32 5.76
CA LYS A 205 20.21 29.42 6.05
C LYS A 205 18.80 28.91 5.72
N PRO A 206 17.85 28.95 6.66
CA PRO A 206 16.48 28.60 6.33
C PRO A 206 15.98 29.59 5.28
N VAL A 207 15.64 29.09 4.09
CA VAL A 207 14.82 29.85 3.15
C VAL A 207 13.51 30.12 3.90
N ALA A 208 13.23 31.39 4.19
CA ALA A 208 12.01 31.78 4.90
C ALA A 208 10.83 31.15 4.17
N LYS A 209 9.92 30.48 4.91
CA LYS A 209 8.79 29.73 4.37
C LYS A 209 8.06 30.57 3.32
N THR A 210 8.38 30.41 2.04
CA THR A 210 7.68 31.11 0.96
C THR A 210 6.26 30.61 1.02
N PRO A 211 5.25 31.48 1.24
CA PRO A 211 3.87 31.05 1.16
C PRO A 211 3.69 30.46 -0.23
N VAL A 212 3.36 29.18 -0.29
CA VAL A 212 2.93 28.57 -1.55
C VAL A 212 1.55 29.16 -1.77
N ASP A 213 1.45 30.19 -2.61
CA ASP A 213 0.22 30.98 -2.84
C ASP A 213 -0.94 30.19 -3.49
N GLY A 214 -0.83 28.85 -3.54
CA GLY A 214 -1.95 27.95 -3.77
C GLY A 214 -2.57 27.50 -2.45
N VAL A 215 -3.90 27.68 -2.32
CA VAL A 215 -4.67 27.12 -1.21
C VAL A 215 -4.49 25.59 -1.19
N ASN A 216 -3.71 25.11 -0.22
CA ASN A 216 -3.53 23.68 0.02
C ASN A 216 -4.81 23.12 0.63
N TRP A 217 -5.79 22.80 -0.23
CA TRP A 217 -7.10 22.27 0.15
C TRP A 217 -7.00 21.09 1.14
N PHE A 218 -5.96 20.26 1.02
CA PHE A 218 -5.70 19.15 1.93
C PHE A 218 -5.32 19.62 3.35
N ARG A 219 -4.56 20.71 3.49
CA ARG A 219 -4.23 21.30 4.80
C ARG A 219 -5.46 21.98 5.41
N GLU A 220 -6.29 22.65 4.60
CA GLU A 220 -7.52 23.31 5.07
C GLU A 220 -8.69 22.36 5.36
N ALA A 221 -8.61 21.13 4.85
CA ALA A 221 -9.53 20.03 5.14
C ALA A 221 -9.29 19.40 6.52
N LEU A 222 -8.09 19.57 7.08
CA LEU A 222 -7.69 19.08 8.39
C LEU A 222 -8.01 20.13 9.49
N PRO A 223 -8.27 19.71 10.74
CA PRO A 223 -8.21 18.35 11.27
C PRO A 223 -9.39 17.45 10.83
N LEU A 224 -9.09 16.17 10.66
CA LEU A 224 -10.04 15.10 10.31
C LEU A 224 -10.30 14.23 11.56
N GLU A 225 -11.58 14.03 11.87
CA GLU A 225 -12.03 13.07 12.89
C GLU A 225 -12.26 11.70 12.25
N LEU A 226 -11.65 10.64 12.79
CA LEU A 226 -11.74 9.27 12.32
C LEU A 226 -12.45 8.40 13.36
N ARG A 227 -13.46 7.64 12.93
CA ARG A 227 -14.18 6.67 13.77
C ARG A 227 -14.42 5.39 12.99
N ILE A 228 -13.81 4.30 13.42
CA ILE A 228 -13.94 2.98 12.80
C ILE A 228 -14.61 2.04 13.80
N VAL A 229 -15.70 1.39 13.40
CA VAL A 229 -16.39 0.37 14.20
C VAL A 229 -16.08 -1.00 13.61
N THR A 230 -15.44 -1.87 14.39
CA THR A 230 -14.89 -3.17 13.98
C THR A 230 -13.90 -3.07 12.80
N GLY A 231 -12.66 -3.50 13.03
CA GLY A 231 -11.70 -3.63 11.94
C GLY A 231 -10.64 -4.70 12.18
N SER A 232 -9.90 -4.97 11.12
CA SER A 232 -8.74 -5.85 11.14
C SER A 232 -7.67 -5.37 10.17
N ILE A 233 -6.41 -5.50 10.59
CA ILE A 233 -5.23 -5.23 9.77
C ILE A 233 -4.41 -6.50 9.70
N VAL A 234 -4.19 -6.99 8.49
CA VAL A 234 -3.60 -8.28 8.18
C VAL A 234 -2.29 -8.03 7.44
N LEU A 235 -1.18 -8.42 8.04
CA LEU A 235 0.18 -8.29 7.54
C LEU A 235 0.66 -9.67 7.09
N GLY A 236 0.78 -9.87 5.78
CA GLY A 236 1.18 -11.15 5.21
C GLY A 236 0.98 -11.25 3.69
N SER A 237 1.61 -12.24 3.09
CA SER A 237 1.49 -12.60 1.68
C SER A 237 1.62 -14.12 1.49
N ASP A 238 1.36 -14.60 0.28
CA ASP A 238 1.66 -15.96 -0.17
C ASP A 238 3.12 -16.39 0.06
N ALA A 239 4.05 -15.42 0.09
CA ALA A 239 5.46 -15.64 0.36
C ALA A 239 5.84 -15.66 1.87
N THR A 240 4.91 -15.37 2.79
CA THR A 240 5.17 -15.42 4.24
C THR A 240 4.53 -16.66 4.88
N PRO A 241 5.26 -17.47 5.67
CA PRO A 241 4.75 -18.69 6.29
C PRO A 241 3.79 -18.43 7.46
N MET A 242 3.79 -17.22 8.00
CA MET A 242 2.93 -16.76 9.08
C MET A 242 2.27 -15.43 8.66
N VAL A 243 1.02 -15.23 9.07
CA VAL A 243 0.25 -13.99 8.88
C VAL A 243 0.02 -13.36 10.26
N LEU A 244 0.25 -12.06 10.37
CA LEU A 244 -0.03 -11.27 11.56
C LEU A 244 -1.36 -10.53 11.38
N ILE A 245 -2.25 -10.61 12.36
CA ILE A 245 -3.63 -10.12 12.31
C ILE A 245 -3.85 -9.23 13.54
N GLY A 246 -4.04 -7.94 13.35
CA GLY A 246 -4.45 -6.99 14.38
C GLY A 246 -5.94 -6.69 14.27
N ASP A 247 -6.74 -7.30 15.14
CA ASP A 247 -8.18 -7.05 15.26
C ASP A 247 -8.44 -5.92 16.29
N PHE A 248 -9.49 -5.13 16.09
CA PHE A 248 -9.96 -4.12 17.05
C PHE A 248 -11.48 -3.94 16.99
N GLY A 249 -12.11 -3.72 18.15
CA GLY A 249 -13.56 -3.52 18.26
C GLY A 249 -14.01 -2.12 17.84
N GLN A 250 -13.23 -1.09 18.18
CA GLN A 250 -13.48 0.30 17.80
C GLN A 250 -12.15 1.05 17.72
N ALA A 251 -12.00 1.96 16.77
CA ALA A 251 -10.86 2.87 16.71
C ALA A 251 -11.38 4.30 16.53
N GLU A 252 -10.93 5.20 17.39
CA GLU A 252 -11.29 6.63 17.32
C GLU A 252 -10.03 7.46 17.23
N GLY A 253 -10.07 8.61 16.58
CA GLY A 253 -8.88 9.43 16.48
C GLY A 253 -9.00 10.70 15.68
N THR A 254 -7.89 11.40 15.62
CA THR A 254 -7.74 12.68 14.92
C THR A 254 -6.46 12.66 14.09
N LEU A 255 -6.60 13.06 12.83
CA LEU A 255 -5.50 13.37 11.94
C LEU A 255 -5.42 14.89 11.84
N GLU A 256 -4.31 15.44 12.31
CA GLU A 256 -4.11 16.89 12.44
C GLU A 256 -2.80 17.29 11.76
N VAL A 257 -2.76 18.48 11.16
CA VAL A 257 -1.52 19.10 10.70
C VAL A 257 -1.20 20.26 11.63
N THR A 258 0.08 20.37 11.94
CA THR A 258 0.68 21.28 12.92
C THR A 258 1.97 21.87 12.36
N ASP A 259 2.36 23.06 12.82
CA ASP A 259 3.67 23.61 12.51
C ASP A 259 4.79 22.64 12.95
N SER A 260 5.77 22.49 12.06
CA SER A 260 7.01 21.74 12.27
C SER A 260 7.85 22.36 13.39
N ARG A 261 8.59 21.50 14.13
CA ARG A 261 9.60 21.96 15.10
C ARG A 261 10.87 22.49 14.43
N SER A 262 11.16 21.97 13.24
CA SER A 262 12.29 22.36 12.39
C SER A 262 11.89 23.54 11.50
N SER A 263 12.79 24.50 11.32
CA SER A 263 12.61 25.60 10.37
C SER A 263 12.70 25.16 8.90
N LEU A 264 13.21 23.95 8.64
CA LEU A 264 13.41 23.40 7.29
C LEU A 264 12.23 22.58 6.79
N ASP A 265 11.35 22.12 7.68
CA ASP A 265 10.19 21.29 7.34
C ASP A 265 8.95 22.16 7.14
N LEU A 266 8.09 21.79 6.17
CA LEU A 266 6.92 22.61 5.81
C LEU A 266 5.81 22.52 6.85
N TYR A 267 5.58 21.32 7.38
CA TYR A 267 4.58 21.01 8.39
C TYR A 267 4.83 19.62 8.99
N LYS A 268 4.24 19.42 10.17
CA LYS A 268 4.18 18.17 10.91
C LYS A 268 2.76 17.60 10.86
N MET A 269 2.63 16.37 10.39
CA MET A 269 1.40 15.59 10.52
C MET A 269 1.41 14.82 11.85
N THR A 270 0.32 14.91 12.60
CA THR A 270 0.10 14.20 13.86
C THR A 270 -1.14 13.32 13.73
N THR A 271 -0.95 12.01 13.90
CA THR A 271 -2.02 11.01 13.88
C THR A 271 -2.18 10.44 15.28
N ASN A 272 -3.29 10.77 15.95
CA ASN A 272 -3.66 10.20 17.25
C ASN A 272 -4.81 9.20 17.03
N LEU A 273 -4.58 7.92 17.30
CA LEU A 273 -5.58 6.85 17.18
C LEU A 273 -5.66 6.06 18.50
N THR A 274 -6.86 5.86 19.02
CA THR A 274 -7.13 5.06 20.22
C THR A 274 -7.98 3.86 19.82
N PHE A 275 -7.40 2.67 19.92
CA PHE A 275 -8.06 1.40 19.62
C PHE A 275 -8.61 0.79 20.91
N HIS A 276 -9.83 0.27 20.85
CA HIS A 276 -10.50 -0.48 21.90
C HIS A 276 -10.56 -1.96 21.54
N ASP A 277 -10.37 -2.80 22.55
CA ASP A 277 -10.33 -4.27 22.43
C ASP A 277 -9.37 -4.72 21.32
N ALA A 278 -8.14 -4.18 21.36
CA ALA A 278 -7.10 -4.44 20.39
C ALA A 278 -6.44 -5.79 20.66
N LYS A 279 -6.46 -6.69 19.67
CA LYS A 279 -5.92 -8.05 19.77
C LYS A 279 -5.01 -8.35 18.58
N VAL A 280 -3.76 -8.72 18.86
CA VAL A 280 -2.76 -9.04 17.83
C VAL A 280 -2.47 -10.53 17.88
N LEU A 281 -2.79 -11.21 16.79
CA LEU A 281 -2.71 -12.66 16.61
C LEU A 281 -1.75 -13.01 15.47
N THR A 282 -0.94 -14.05 15.64
CA THR A 282 -0.15 -14.63 14.55
C THR A 282 -0.68 -16.02 14.21
N ARG A 283 -0.99 -16.25 12.94
CA ARG A 283 -1.54 -17.50 12.41
C ARG A 283 -0.62 -18.08 11.33
N THR A 284 -0.66 -19.41 11.17
CA THR A 284 0.02 -20.11 10.09
C THR A 284 -0.62 -19.74 8.76
N ASN A 285 0.20 -19.45 7.73
CA ASN A 285 -0.32 -19.21 6.40
C ASN A 285 -0.54 -20.53 5.66
N VAL A 286 -1.79 -20.90 5.43
CA VAL A 286 -2.15 -22.10 4.67
C VAL A 286 -1.75 -21.97 3.19
N ASP A 287 -1.74 -20.75 2.66
CA ASP A 287 -1.46 -20.46 1.24
C ASP A 287 0.04 -20.21 0.96
N TYR A 288 0.92 -20.63 1.88
CA TYR A 288 2.37 -20.43 1.76
C TYR A 288 2.98 -21.22 0.59
N SER A 289 3.33 -20.52 -0.49
CA SER A 289 3.92 -21.09 -1.71
C SER A 289 5.44 -21.28 -1.65
N GLY A 290 6.09 -20.64 -0.67
CA GLY A 290 7.55 -20.59 -0.48
C GLY A 290 8.07 -19.15 -0.54
N PRO A 291 9.36 -18.90 -0.22
CA PRO A 291 9.91 -17.54 -0.26
C PRO A 291 9.91 -16.97 -1.68
N LEU A 292 9.66 -15.66 -1.82
CA LEU A 292 9.50 -15.01 -3.13
C LEU A 292 10.70 -15.22 -4.08
N LEU A 293 11.93 -15.28 -3.56
CA LEU A 293 13.13 -15.60 -4.34
C LEU A 293 13.10 -17.03 -4.92
N SER A 294 12.56 -18.00 -4.16
CA SER A 294 12.39 -19.38 -4.64
C SER A 294 11.30 -19.46 -5.70
N HIS A 295 10.25 -18.66 -5.58
CA HIS A 295 9.20 -18.55 -6.59
C HIS A 295 9.76 -17.94 -7.89
N GLY A 296 10.42 -16.78 -7.79
CA GLY A 296 11.06 -16.12 -8.92
C GLY A 296 12.09 -17.01 -9.63
N LYS A 297 12.88 -17.78 -8.88
CA LYS A 297 13.78 -18.79 -9.47
C LYS A 297 13.01 -19.88 -10.21
N LYS A 298 11.96 -20.48 -9.63
CA LYS A 298 11.13 -21.49 -10.32
C LYS A 298 10.55 -20.95 -11.62
N THR A 299 9.98 -19.74 -11.60
CA THR A 299 9.45 -19.08 -12.80
C THR A 299 10.54 -18.84 -13.85
N TYR A 300 11.72 -18.40 -13.43
CA TYR A 300 12.86 -18.20 -14.33
C TYR A 300 13.39 -19.51 -14.93
N ASP A 301 13.54 -20.56 -14.12
CA ASP A 301 13.95 -21.90 -14.57
C ASP A 301 12.91 -22.53 -15.52
N GLU A 302 11.61 -22.25 -15.34
CA GLU A 302 10.55 -22.65 -16.28
C GLU A 302 10.57 -21.84 -17.59
N LEU A 303 10.85 -20.54 -17.53
CA LEU A 303 11.03 -19.71 -18.71
C LEU A 303 12.26 -20.15 -19.54
N LEU A 304 13.39 -20.42 -18.88
CA LEU A 304 14.60 -20.97 -19.50
C LEU A 304 14.34 -22.29 -20.22
N LYS A 305 13.62 -23.23 -19.58
CA LYS A 305 13.26 -24.52 -20.19
C LYS A 305 12.41 -24.37 -21.45
N ARG A 306 11.52 -23.36 -21.50
CA ARG A 306 10.65 -23.08 -22.64
C ARG A 306 11.36 -22.29 -23.74
N GLN A 307 12.26 -21.38 -23.40
CA GLN A 307 13.00 -20.56 -24.35
C GLN A 307 14.43 -20.30 -23.85
N HIS A 308 15.37 -21.10 -24.35
CA HIS A 308 16.79 -21.03 -24.00
C HIS A 308 17.45 -19.69 -24.41
N GLU A 309 16.89 -18.98 -25.40
CA GLU A 309 17.33 -17.64 -25.82
C GLU A 309 17.19 -16.57 -24.72
N ILE A 310 16.29 -16.79 -23.74
CA ILE A 310 16.12 -15.88 -22.59
C ILE A 310 17.42 -15.79 -21.78
N ALA A 311 18.24 -16.86 -21.77
CA ALA A 311 19.55 -16.85 -21.11
C ALA A 311 20.58 -15.91 -21.76
N GLN A 312 20.38 -15.53 -23.02
CA GLN A 312 21.31 -14.69 -23.79
C GLN A 312 20.91 -13.21 -23.80
N ARG A 313 19.68 -12.89 -23.37
CA ARG A 313 19.20 -11.51 -23.26
C ARG A 313 19.47 -10.98 -21.84
N PRO A 314 19.85 -9.70 -21.68
CA PRO A 314 20.04 -9.14 -20.36
C PRO A 314 18.70 -9.12 -19.59
N PRO A 315 18.69 -9.33 -18.26
CA PRO A 315 17.46 -9.37 -17.46
C PRO A 315 16.59 -8.11 -17.57
N SER A 316 17.19 -6.97 -17.93
CA SER A 316 16.51 -5.70 -18.23
C SER A 316 15.55 -5.81 -19.42
N ALA A 317 15.91 -6.50 -20.50
CA ALA A 317 15.09 -6.62 -21.70
C ALA A 317 13.75 -7.36 -21.47
N ILE A 318 13.71 -8.21 -20.43
CA ILE A 318 12.54 -8.97 -19.99
C ILE A 318 11.60 -8.11 -19.13
N SER A 319 12.13 -7.10 -18.45
CA SER A 319 11.39 -6.29 -17.46
C SER A 319 10.83 -4.98 -17.99
N VAL A 320 11.32 -4.47 -19.13
CA VAL A 320 10.69 -3.32 -19.81
C VAL A 320 9.22 -3.64 -20.08
N PHE A 321 8.31 -2.68 -19.85
CA PHE A 321 6.86 -2.89 -19.95
C PHE A 321 6.43 -3.59 -21.25
N THR A 322 7.03 -3.24 -22.39
CA THR A 322 6.80 -3.90 -23.69
C THR A 322 7.33 -5.34 -23.75
N GLY A 323 8.53 -5.61 -23.21
CA GLY A 323 9.12 -6.95 -23.13
C GLY A 323 8.32 -7.87 -22.20
N PHE A 324 8.00 -7.39 -20.99
CA PHE A 324 7.18 -8.11 -20.03
C PHE A 324 5.77 -8.36 -20.58
N HIS A 325 5.12 -7.38 -21.22
CA HIS A 325 3.79 -7.54 -21.81
C HIS A 325 3.78 -8.49 -23.01
N LEU A 326 4.86 -8.53 -23.82
CA LEU A 326 5.00 -9.48 -24.92
C LEU A 326 5.20 -10.91 -24.40
N LEU A 327 6.06 -11.09 -23.39
CA LEU A 327 6.24 -12.37 -22.69
C LEU A 327 4.97 -12.81 -21.96
N ALA A 328 4.26 -11.92 -21.27
CA ALA A 328 3.03 -12.23 -20.55
C ALA A 328 1.84 -12.53 -21.49
N LYS A 329 1.89 -12.08 -22.76
CA LYS A 329 0.98 -12.53 -23.83
C LYS A 329 1.36 -13.90 -24.38
N GLN A 330 2.66 -14.18 -24.56
CA GLN A 330 3.16 -15.47 -25.03
C GLN A 330 2.99 -16.59 -23.99
N PHE A 331 3.04 -16.24 -22.70
CA PHE A 331 2.95 -17.15 -21.58
C PHE A 331 1.70 -16.89 -20.76
N ALA A 332 0.58 -17.49 -21.17
CA ALA A 332 -0.69 -17.44 -20.45
C ALA A 332 -0.60 -17.92 -18.99
N PHE A 333 0.43 -18.69 -18.61
CA PHE A 333 0.68 -19.09 -17.22
C PHE A 333 1.18 -17.94 -16.32
N LEU A 334 1.73 -16.85 -16.88
CA LEU A 334 2.04 -15.63 -16.13
C LEU A 334 0.77 -14.82 -15.82
N HIS A 335 -0.31 -15.05 -16.57
CA HIS A 335 -1.67 -14.59 -16.31
C HIS A 335 -2.53 -15.66 -15.59
N ASP A 336 -1.97 -16.78 -15.15
CA ASP A 336 -2.75 -17.87 -14.54
C ASP A 336 -3.39 -17.36 -13.23
N PRO A 337 -4.73 -17.32 -13.11
CA PRO A 337 -5.42 -16.77 -11.93
C PRO A 337 -5.19 -17.60 -10.65
N LYS A 338 -4.36 -18.64 -10.72
CA LYS A 338 -3.78 -19.36 -9.57
C LYS A 338 -2.87 -18.49 -8.68
N PHE A 339 -2.39 -17.34 -9.18
CA PHE A 339 -1.44 -16.46 -8.48
C PHE A 339 -1.93 -15.02 -8.26
N SER A 340 -3.18 -14.70 -8.65
CA SER A 340 -3.82 -13.40 -8.43
C SER A 340 -5.31 -13.60 -8.14
N SER A 341 -5.83 -12.98 -7.08
CA SER A 341 -7.18 -13.21 -6.55
C SER A 341 -8.09 -11.97 -6.75
N PRO A 342 -9.43 -12.12 -6.87
CA PRO A 342 -10.06 -12.19 -8.19
C PRO A 342 -11.28 -11.22 -8.30
N PRO A 343 -12.30 -11.33 -9.20
CA PRO A 343 -12.99 -12.54 -9.68
C PRO A 343 -12.73 -12.86 -11.17
N VAL A 344 -12.40 -14.13 -11.47
CA VAL A 344 -12.41 -14.69 -12.83
C VAL A 344 -13.22 -15.99 -12.79
N ALA A 345 -14.13 -16.17 -13.74
CA ALA A 345 -14.96 -17.38 -13.82
C ALA A 345 -14.09 -18.61 -14.12
N GLY A 346 -14.28 -19.69 -13.35
CA GLY A 346 -13.58 -20.97 -13.54
C GLY A 346 -12.43 -21.27 -12.57
N LEU A 347 -12.07 -20.37 -11.66
CA LEU A 347 -11.08 -20.68 -10.61
C LEU A 347 -11.70 -21.65 -9.56
N PRO A 348 -11.02 -22.74 -9.15
CA PRO A 348 -11.52 -23.60 -8.09
C PRO A 348 -11.68 -22.82 -6.78
N THR A 349 -12.86 -22.93 -6.16
CA THR A 349 -13.31 -22.15 -5.00
C THR A 349 -12.40 -22.23 -3.78
N ASP A 350 -11.57 -23.28 -3.70
CA ASP A 350 -10.64 -23.51 -2.59
C ASP A 350 -9.36 -22.64 -2.67
N ARG A 351 -9.06 -22.06 -3.84
CA ARG A 351 -7.96 -21.09 -4.05
C ARG A 351 -8.43 -19.64 -4.14
N VAL A 352 -9.74 -19.40 -4.11
CA VAL A 352 -10.28 -18.06 -3.91
C VAL A 352 -10.02 -17.68 -2.45
N TRP A 353 -9.48 -16.49 -2.20
CA TRP A 353 -9.30 -16.00 -0.83
C TRP A 353 -10.67 -15.91 -0.14
N LYS A 354 -10.94 -16.81 0.80
CA LYS A 354 -12.18 -16.88 1.62
C LYS A 354 -12.29 -15.74 2.65
N GLY A 355 -11.62 -14.61 2.42
CA GLY A 355 -11.46 -13.49 3.35
C GLY A 355 -10.68 -13.83 4.63
N LEU A 356 -10.71 -12.90 5.59
CA LEU A 356 -10.10 -13.04 6.90
C LEU A 356 -10.78 -14.13 7.78
N ALA A 357 -12.04 -14.45 7.50
CA ALA A 357 -12.83 -15.43 8.26
C ALA A 357 -12.09 -16.79 8.42
N ARG A 358 -11.35 -17.20 7.39
CA ARG A 358 -10.53 -18.42 7.36
C ARG A 358 -9.45 -18.51 8.46
N TYR A 359 -8.94 -17.38 8.95
CA TYR A 359 -7.95 -17.35 10.03
C TYR A 359 -8.57 -17.12 11.42
N ARG A 360 -9.86 -16.77 11.48
CA ARG A 360 -10.61 -16.52 12.72
C ARG A 360 -11.35 -17.77 13.21
N GLN A 361 -12.04 -18.46 12.30
CA GLN A 361 -12.78 -19.67 12.64
C GLN A 361 -11.85 -20.90 12.54
N PRO A 362 -11.82 -21.80 13.54
CA PRO A 362 -11.34 -23.16 13.29
C PRO A 362 -12.27 -23.80 12.24
N GLU A 363 -11.73 -24.43 11.19
CA GLU A 363 -12.56 -25.03 10.13
C GLU A 363 -13.31 -26.28 10.64
N GLU A 364 -14.46 -26.07 11.27
CA GLU A 364 -15.46 -27.10 11.60
C GLU A 364 -16.15 -27.60 10.32
N GLY A 365 -15.42 -28.38 9.52
CA GLY A 365 -16.01 -29.12 8.38
C GLY A 365 -15.22 -29.10 7.07
N ALA A 366 -14.11 -28.37 6.96
CA ALA A 366 -13.26 -28.47 5.77
C ALA A 366 -12.49 -29.81 5.75
N PRO A 367 -12.24 -30.40 4.56
CA PRO A 367 -11.35 -31.55 4.46
C PRO A 367 -9.96 -31.13 4.92
N LYS A 368 -9.44 -31.80 5.96
CA LYS A 368 -8.12 -31.55 6.57
C LYS A 368 -7.08 -31.26 5.49
N SER A 369 -6.49 -30.06 5.52
CA SER A 369 -5.40 -29.71 4.62
C SER A 369 -4.33 -30.80 4.65
N THR A 370 -3.95 -31.32 3.48
CA THR A 370 -2.96 -32.42 3.36
C THR A 370 -1.63 -32.08 4.01
N ARG A 371 -1.33 -30.79 4.11
CA ARG A 371 -0.30 -30.25 5.02
C ARG A 371 -0.91 -30.12 6.41
N ARG A 372 -0.77 -31.17 7.21
CA ARG A 372 -1.07 -31.19 8.66
C ARG A 372 -0.20 -30.12 9.31
N GLU A 373 -0.81 -29.13 9.96
CA GLU A 373 -0.04 -28.16 10.74
C GLU A 373 0.78 -28.90 11.81
N GLU A 374 2.08 -28.68 11.84
CA GLU A 374 2.94 -29.16 12.90
C GLU A 374 2.54 -28.44 14.19
N ARG A 375 1.82 -29.17 15.07
CA ARG A 375 1.37 -28.67 16.37
C ARG A 375 2.56 -28.57 17.31
N GLU A 376 3.33 -27.51 17.15
CA GLU A 376 4.36 -27.06 18.09
C GLU A 376 3.72 -26.82 19.46
N TYR A 377 4.12 -27.61 20.46
CA TYR A 377 3.48 -27.68 21.78
C TYR A 377 3.61 -26.39 22.61
N ALA A 378 4.46 -25.43 22.19
CA ALA A 378 4.71 -24.17 22.87
C ALA A 378 4.34 -22.93 22.00
N LYS A 379 3.59 -23.11 20.91
CA LYS A 379 3.26 -22.02 19.97
C LYS A 379 2.17 -21.09 20.53
N VAL A 380 2.60 -19.97 21.11
CA VAL A 380 1.70 -18.86 21.48
C VAL A 380 1.29 -18.10 20.23
N THR A 381 0.00 -18.02 19.95
CA THR A 381 -0.56 -17.31 18.79
C THR A 381 -1.07 -15.91 19.11
N SER A 382 -1.39 -15.60 20.36
CA SER A 382 -1.74 -14.24 20.79
C SER A 382 -0.49 -13.49 21.22
N LEU A 383 -0.10 -12.44 20.48
CA LEU A 383 1.05 -11.59 20.82
C LEU A 383 0.68 -10.46 21.77
N MET A 384 -0.54 -9.93 21.66
CA MET A 384 -1.01 -8.81 22.47
C MET A 384 -2.54 -8.84 22.58
N GLU A 385 -3.06 -8.51 23.75
CA GLU A 385 -4.48 -8.28 23.99
C GLU A 385 -4.58 -7.12 24.97
N ALA A 386 -5.19 -6.02 24.54
CA ALA A 386 -5.25 -4.76 25.29
C ALA A 386 -6.65 -4.14 25.18
N PRO A 387 -7.32 -3.80 26.29
CA PRO A 387 -8.65 -3.17 26.26
C PRO A 387 -8.60 -1.76 25.67
N LYS A 388 -7.44 -1.09 25.75
CA LYS A 388 -7.15 0.19 25.11
C LYS A 388 -5.70 0.24 24.64
N LEU A 389 -5.48 0.67 23.41
CA LEU A 389 -4.18 0.87 22.79
C LEU A 389 -4.15 2.25 22.13
N ASP A 390 -3.31 3.15 22.63
CA ASP A 390 -3.16 4.50 22.09
C ASP A 390 -1.93 4.57 21.17
N LEU A 391 -2.15 4.79 19.88
CA LEU A 391 -1.13 4.99 18.85
C LEU A 391 -1.02 6.49 18.53
N THR A 392 0.13 7.07 18.83
CA THR A 392 0.50 8.43 18.41
C THR A 392 1.63 8.35 17.40
N TYR A 393 1.38 8.80 16.17
CA TYR A 393 2.38 8.83 15.10
C TYR A 393 2.61 10.26 14.63
N TYR A 394 3.88 10.60 14.43
CA TYR A 394 4.34 11.90 13.99
C TYR A 394 5.14 11.75 12.70
N ALA A 395 4.82 12.54 11.68
CA ALA A 395 5.55 12.58 10.42
C ALA A 395 5.75 14.03 9.96
N ASP A 396 7.01 14.45 9.89
CA ASP A 396 7.39 15.76 9.37
C ASP A 396 7.53 15.69 7.84
N THR A 397 6.99 16.68 7.12
CA THR A 397 7.10 16.76 5.66
C THR A 397 8.28 17.66 5.30
N PRO A 398 9.33 17.12 4.62
CA PRO A 398 10.54 17.87 4.33
C PRO A 398 10.24 19.05 3.40
N GLY A 399 10.86 20.20 3.68
CA GLY A 399 10.84 21.34 2.78
C GLY A 399 11.81 21.20 1.61
N ALA A 400 11.63 22.06 0.61
CA ALA A 400 12.56 22.15 -0.50
C ALA A 400 13.88 22.78 -0.03
N LEU A 401 14.97 22.01 -0.08
CA LEU A 401 16.31 22.49 0.24
C LEU A 401 17.07 22.82 -1.06
N LEU A 402 17.40 24.10 -1.24
CA LEU A 402 18.35 24.53 -2.27
C LEU A 402 19.78 24.35 -1.74
N VAL A 403 20.43 23.26 -2.14
CA VAL A 403 21.85 23.04 -1.86
C VAL A 403 22.68 23.82 -2.89
N TRP A 404 23.26 24.93 -2.44
CA TRP A 404 24.28 25.65 -3.21
C TRP A 404 25.59 24.87 -3.14
N TRP A 405 25.98 24.24 -4.25
CA TRP A 405 27.34 23.77 -4.45
C TRP A 405 28.20 24.97 -4.83
N ASN A 406 29.37 25.09 -4.19
CA ASN A 406 30.25 26.25 -4.22
C ASN A 406 31.68 25.82 -4.56
#